data_AF-A0A954JHH7-F1
#
_entry.id   AF-A0A954JHH7-F1
#
_cell.length_a   1.000
_cell.length_b   1.000
_cell.length_c   1.000
_cell.angle_alpha   90.00
_cell.angle_beta   90.00
_cell.angle_gamma   90.00
#
_symmetry.space_group_name_H-M   'P 1'
#
loop_
_entity.id
_entity.type
_entity.pdbx_description
1 polymer ?
#
loop_
_entity_poly.entity_id
_entity_poly.type
_entity_poly.pdbx_seq_one_letter_code
_entity_poly.pdbx_strand_id
1 'polypeptide(L)'
;MTYRAFLRSLAFILDQGFWHEEAALEQVLDVLPTRQRQAKWPRRLIGRIFTTFSRYTRPSFGELSRFLQGDKELKADLRRLTAIPLIVWRPGDQTRPHPVLRVSGDLPILKSVRDFANFLRMPVNSLQALADVNSREARTLDARHRHYNYRWIQKRSGGQRLIEIPKERLKHAQSQLLECILRHVPVHEAARAYRRGLSLRDAVEQHVGQRILLRIDLQDFFPSIGVGKVRQVFRHLGYP
;
A
#
# COMPACT_ATOMS: atom_id res chain seq x y z
N MET A 1 10.54 3.76 -23.35
CA MET A 1 10.75 3.00 -22.09
C MET A 1 12.02 2.16 -22.23
N THR A 2 12.89 2.11 -21.21
CA THR A 2 14.11 1.30 -21.28
C THR A 2 13.82 -0.18 -21.02
N TYR A 3 14.69 -1.08 -21.52
CA TYR A 3 14.59 -2.52 -21.26
C TYR A 3 14.56 -2.85 -19.77
N ARG A 4 15.40 -2.19 -18.96
CA ARG A 4 15.39 -2.37 -17.51
C ARG A 4 14.08 -1.91 -16.87
N ALA A 5 13.50 -0.79 -17.34
CA ALA A 5 12.21 -0.30 -16.84
C ALA A 5 11.06 -1.27 -17.19
N PHE A 6 11.08 -1.86 -18.38
CA PHE A 6 10.13 -2.90 -18.80
C PHE A 6 10.17 -4.11 -17.86
N LEU A 7 11.37 -4.68 -17.64
CA LEU A 7 11.52 -5.86 -16.80
C LEU A 7 11.10 -5.61 -15.35
N ARG A 8 11.42 -4.43 -14.80
CA ARG A 8 10.96 -4.03 -13.46
C ARG A 8 9.44 -3.91 -13.39
N SER A 9 8.81 -3.41 -14.45
CA SER A 9 7.36 -3.30 -14.52
C SER A 9 6.69 -4.68 -14.59
N LEU A 10 7.25 -5.62 -15.35
CA LEU A 10 6.81 -7.02 -15.34
C LEU A 10 6.96 -7.67 -13.97
N ALA A 11 8.13 -7.49 -13.32
CA ALA A 11 8.36 -8.01 -11.97
C ALA A 11 7.33 -7.47 -10.97
N PHE A 12 7.03 -6.17 -11.06
CA PHE A 12 6.05 -5.53 -10.21
C PHE A 12 4.65 -6.09 -10.43
N ILE A 13 4.21 -6.28 -11.67
CA ILE A 13 2.86 -6.82 -11.95
C ILE A 13 2.70 -8.23 -11.37
N LEU A 14 3.69 -9.09 -11.61
CA LEU A 14 3.70 -10.47 -11.12
C LEU A 14 3.77 -10.58 -9.59
N ASP A 15 4.39 -9.59 -8.94
CA ASP A 15 4.47 -9.49 -7.49
C ASP A 15 3.12 -9.09 -6.84
N GLN A 16 2.28 -8.34 -7.55
CA GLN A 16 1.07 -7.73 -6.98
C GLN A 16 -0.22 -8.54 -7.17
N GLY A 17 -0.32 -9.42 -8.17
CA GLY A 17 -1.54 -10.18 -8.43
C GLY A 17 -1.60 -11.58 -7.80
N PHE A 18 -2.59 -12.39 -8.18
CA PHE A 18 -2.71 -13.78 -7.71
C PHE A 18 -1.56 -14.66 -8.20
N TRP A 19 -1.00 -15.48 -7.31
CA TRP A 19 0.13 -16.38 -7.63
C TRP A 19 -0.37 -17.75 -8.08
N HIS A 20 -0.94 -17.77 -9.28
CA HIS A 20 -1.33 -18.99 -10.01
C HIS A 20 -0.93 -18.80 -11.47
N GLU A 21 -0.58 -19.88 -12.17
CA GLU A 21 -0.02 -19.82 -13.52
C GLU A 21 -0.94 -19.06 -14.50
N GLU A 22 -2.23 -19.41 -14.50
CA GLU A 22 -3.23 -18.76 -15.37
C GLU A 22 -3.46 -17.30 -14.99
N ALA A 23 -3.58 -17.00 -13.70
CA ALA A 23 -3.82 -15.63 -13.22
C ALA A 23 -2.61 -14.70 -13.48
N ALA A 24 -1.39 -15.22 -13.34
CA ALA A 24 -0.17 -14.49 -13.66
C ALA A 24 -0.06 -14.21 -15.17
N LEU A 25 -0.49 -15.15 -16.01
CA LEU A 25 -0.57 -14.96 -17.45
C LEU A 25 -1.58 -13.86 -17.81
N GLU A 26 -2.80 -13.92 -17.27
CA GLU A 26 -3.83 -12.90 -17.51
C GLU A 26 -3.34 -11.50 -17.14
N GLN A 27 -2.73 -11.34 -15.96
CA GLN A 27 -2.18 -10.05 -15.51
C GLN A 27 -1.13 -9.49 -16.47
N VAL A 28 -0.23 -10.34 -16.97
CA VAL A 28 0.78 -9.92 -17.95
C VAL A 28 0.11 -9.54 -19.28
N LEU A 29 -0.88 -10.31 -19.75
CA LEU A 29 -1.57 -10.02 -21.00
C LEU A 29 -2.37 -8.71 -20.93
N ASP A 30 -3.00 -8.41 -19.81
CA ASP A 30 -3.84 -7.21 -19.64
C ASP A 30 -3.07 -5.91 -19.84
N VAL A 31 -1.83 -5.86 -19.36
CA VAL A 31 -0.98 -4.67 -19.45
C VAL A 31 -0.22 -4.54 -20.78
N LEU A 32 -0.26 -5.59 -21.60
CA LEU A 32 0.44 -5.63 -22.88
C LEU A 32 -0.44 -5.06 -24.01
N PRO A 33 0.15 -4.38 -25.00
CA PRO A 33 -0.55 -3.98 -26.22
C PRO A 33 -1.15 -5.19 -26.96
N THR A 34 -2.26 -5.01 -27.67
CA THR A 34 -3.01 -6.09 -28.34
C THR A 34 -2.14 -7.05 -29.16
N ARG A 35 -1.16 -6.51 -29.92
CA ARG A 35 -0.23 -7.32 -30.72
C ARG A 35 0.62 -8.28 -29.87
N GLN A 36 0.98 -7.86 -28.66
CA GLN A 36 1.78 -8.67 -27.74
C GLN A 36 0.95 -9.67 -26.94
N ARG A 37 -0.36 -9.42 -26.79
CA ARG A 37 -1.28 -10.39 -26.16
C ARG A 37 -1.38 -11.69 -26.94
N GLN A 38 -1.22 -11.62 -28.26
CA GLN A 38 -1.25 -12.79 -29.15
C GLN A 38 0.11 -13.47 -29.31
N ALA A 39 1.19 -12.89 -28.74
CA ALA A 39 2.52 -13.47 -28.86
C ALA A 39 2.68 -14.70 -27.96
N LYS A 40 3.62 -15.60 -28.31
CA LYS A 40 3.89 -16.81 -27.51
C LYS A 40 4.77 -16.56 -26.29
N TRP A 41 5.54 -15.46 -26.27
CA TRP A 41 6.52 -15.19 -25.23
C TRP A 41 5.92 -14.99 -23.82
N PRO A 42 4.74 -14.35 -23.62
CA PRO A 42 4.16 -14.21 -22.29
C PRO A 42 3.87 -15.57 -21.66
N ARG A 43 3.22 -16.48 -22.41
CA ARG A 43 2.91 -17.83 -21.92
C ARG A 43 4.17 -18.64 -21.61
N ARG A 44 5.19 -18.56 -22.47
CA ARG A 44 6.49 -19.22 -22.23
C ARG A 44 7.19 -18.67 -20.99
N LEU A 45 7.19 -17.34 -20.83
CA LEU A 45 7.76 -16.68 -19.65
C LEU A 45 7.11 -17.17 -18.37
N ILE A 46 5.77 -17.15 -18.32
CA ILE A 46 5.02 -17.63 -17.14
C ILE A 46 5.33 -19.09 -16.85
N GLY A 47 5.36 -19.96 -17.86
CA GLY A 47 5.75 -21.36 -17.69
C GLY A 47 7.13 -21.49 -17.04
N ARG A 48 8.14 -20.76 -17.54
CA ARG A 48 9.49 -20.78 -16.95
C ARG A 48 9.53 -20.24 -15.53
N ILE A 49 8.75 -19.21 -15.21
CA ILE A 49 8.64 -18.67 -13.86
C ILE A 49 8.10 -19.73 -12.91
N PHE A 50 7.02 -20.44 -13.26
CA PHE A 50 6.42 -21.47 -12.41
C PHE A 50 7.17 -22.80 -12.41
N THR A 51 8.04 -23.05 -13.38
CA THR A 51 9.04 -24.13 -13.31
C THR A 51 10.18 -23.77 -12.35
N THR A 52 10.56 -22.50 -12.27
CA THR A 52 11.68 -22.02 -11.43
C THR A 52 11.26 -21.80 -9.99
N PHE A 53 10.09 -21.20 -9.80
CA PHE A 53 9.51 -20.86 -8.52
C PHE A 53 8.31 -21.77 -8.25
N SER A 54 8.21 -22.31 -7.05
CA SER A 54 7.11 -23.18 -6.66
C SER A 54 5.75 -22.50 -6.84
N ARG A 55 4.74 -23.28 -7.23
CA ARG A 55 3.32 -22.85 -7.23
C ARG A 55 2.85 -22.39 -5.85
N TYR A 56 3.50 -22.86 -4.79
CA TYR A 56 3.11 -22.60 -3.40
C TYR A 56 3.89 -21.48 -2.72
N THR A 57 5.02 -21.06 -3.30
CA THR A 57 5.89 -20.04 -2.71
C THR A 57 6.08 -18.91 -3.70
N ARG A 58 5.45 -17.75 -3.43
CA ARG A 58 5.61 -16.55 -4.24
C ARG A 58 7.03 -16.00 -4.08
N PRO A 59 7.78 -15.76 -5.17
CA PRO A 59 9.05 -15.04 -5.13
C PRO A 59 8.82 -13.55 -4.85
N SER A 60 9.73 -12.95 -4.09
CA SER A 60 9.77 -11.51 -3.87
C SER A 60 10.01 -10.75 -5.18
N PHE A 61 9.61 -9.48 -5.22
CA PHE A 61 9.96 -8.54 -6.31
C PHE A 61 11.45 -8.60 -6.70
N GLY A 62 12.35 -8.74 -5.72
CA GLY A 62 13.79 -8.83 -5.95
C GLY A 62 14.21 -10.11 -6.66
N GLU A 63 13.58 -11.25 -6.32
CA GLU A 63 13.80 -12.54 -6.98
C GLU A 63 13.26 -12.54 -8.41
N LEU A 64 12.03 -12.04 -8.60
CA LEU A 64 11.42 -11.87 -9.93
C LEU A 64 12.26 -10.95 -10.81
N SER A 65 12.72 -9.82 -10.26
CA SER A 65 13.57 -8.87 -11.00
C SER A 65 14.89 -9.51 -11.44
N ARG A 66 15.53 -10.32 -10.58
CA ARG A 66 16.77 -11.04 -10.93
C ARG A 66 16.51 -12.10 -11.98
N PHE A 67 15.45 -12.88 -11.85
CA PHE A 67 15.04 -13.89 -12.82
C PHE A 67 14.83 -13.27 -14.21
N LEU A 68 14.01 -12.21 -14.30
CA LEU A 68 13.68 -11.56 -15.57
C LEU A 68 14.89 -10.90 -16.23
N GLN A 69 15.84 -10.38 -15.45
CA GLN A 69 17.09 -9.83 -15.98
C GLN A 69 18.03 -10.92 -16.52
N GLY A 70 18.01 -12.11 -15.93
CA GLY A 70 18.83 -13.26 -16.31
C GLY A 70 18.23 -14.15 -17.40
N ASP A 71 16.93 -14.04 -17.68
CA ASP A 71 16.23 -14.89 -18.65
C ASP A 71 16.69 -14.61 -20.11
N LYS A 72 17.52 -15.52 -20.64
CA LYS A 72 18.06 -15.44 -22.00
C LYS A 72 16.98 -15.62 -23.07
N GLU A 73 15.97 -16.44 -22.82
CA GLU A 73 14.88 -16.68 -23.76
C GLU A 73 13.97 -15.47 -23.87
N LEU A 74 13.60 -14.87 -22.73
CA LEU A 74 12.87 -13.60 -22.71
C LEU A 74 13.63 -12.52 -23.47
N LYS A 75 14.94 -12.41 -23.23
CA LYS A 75 15.79 -11.44 -23.96
C LYS A 75 15.78 -11.70 -25.47
N ALA A 76 15.80 -12.96 -25.91
CA ALA A 76 15.72 -13.32 -27.32
C ALA A 76 14.35 -13.00 -27.93
N ASP A 77 13.27 -13.31 -27.22
CA ASP A 77 11.91 -13.00 -27.65
C ASP A 77 11.66 -11.49 -27.76
N LEU A 78 12.14 -10.70 -26.79
CA LEU A 78 11.99 -9.24 -26.79
C LEU A 78 12.86 -8.54 -27.85
N ARG A 79 14.00 -9.12 -28.23
CA ARG A 79 14.84 -8.62 -29.34
C ARG A 79 14.16 -8.72 -30.71
N ARG A 80 13.22 -9.65 -30.87
CA ARG A 80 12.44 -9.82 -32.11
C ARG A 80 11.33 -8.78 -32.22
N LEU A 81 11.10 -7.96 -31.20
CA LEU A 81 10.12 -6.91 -31.21
C LEU A 81 10.71 -5.63 -31.83
N THR A 82 9.94 -4.97 -32.70
CA THR A 82 10.33 -3.68 -33.31
C THR A 82 10.44 -2.56 -32.28
N ALA A 83 9.78 -2.69 -31.13
CA ALA A 83 9.89 -1.79 -29.99
C ALA A 83 9.56 -2.53 -28.70
N ILE A 84 10.14 -2.08 -27.58
CA ILE A 84 9.81 -2.60 -26.25
C ILE A 84 8.38 -2.19 -25.91
N PRO A 85 7.48 -3.14 -25.57
CA PRO A 85 6.08 -2.82 -25.30
C PRO A 85 5.98 -1.86 -24.12
N LEU A 86 5.24 -0.77 -24.26
CA LEU A 86 4.87 0.06 -23.12
C LEU A 86 3.89 -0.73 -22.25
N ILE A 87 4.28 -0.98 -21.00
CA ILE A 87 3.38 -1.54 -20.01
C ILE A 87 2.50 -0.41 -19.53
N VAL A 88 1.26 -0.40 -19.99
CA VAL A 88 0.23 0.48 -19.45
C VAL A 88 -0.43 -0.33 -18.35
N TRP A 89 0.04 -0.14 -17.11
CA TRP A 89 -0.72 -0.63 -15.98
C TRP A 89 -2.03 0.14 -15.96
N ARG A 90 -3.10 -0.55 -16.35
CA ARG A 90 -4.45 -0.11 -16.05
C ARG A 90 -4.73 -0.70 -14.67
N PRO A 91 -4.87 0.12 -13.63
CA PRO A 91 -5.48 -0.35 -12.40
C PRO A 91 -6.73 -1.14 -12.78
N GLY A 92 -6.73 -2.46 -12.60
CA GLY A 92 -7.89 -3.28 -12.92
C GLY A 92 -9.11 -2.73 -12.21
N ASP A 93 -10.30 -3.00 -12.74
CA ASP A 93 -11.62 -2.48 -12.30
C ASP A 93 -11.93 -2.58 -10.79
N GLN A 94 -11.07 -3.21 -9.98
CA GLN A 94 -11.09 -3.14 -8.51
C GLN A 94 -10.57 -1.81 -7.94
N THR A 95 -9.98 -0.98 -8.79
CA THR A 95 -9.63 0.42 -8.53
C THR A 95 -10.35 1.31 -9.52
N ARG A 96 -11.67 1.10 -9.67
CA ARG A 96 -12.54 2.28 -9.88
C ARG A 96 -12.03 3.31 -8.89
N PRO A 97 -11.65 4.53 -9.29
CA PRO A 97 -11.47 5.59 -8.31
C PRO A 97 -12.74 5.53 -7.47
N HIS A 98 -12.59 5.23 -6.16
CA HIS A 98 -13.71 5.36 -5.24
C HIS A 98 -14.34 6.70 -5.59
N PRO A 99 -15.65 6.72 -5.89
CA PRO A 99 -16.32 7.90 -6.41
C PRO A 99 -15.83 9.08 -5.59
N VAL A 100 -15.12 10.00 -6.25
CA VAL A 100 -14.38 11.15 -5.69
C VAL A 100 -14.74 11.32 -4.23
N LEU A 101 -13.86 10.96 -3.27
CA LEU A 101 -14.17 10.95 -1.83
C LEU A 101 -15.06 12.15 -1.49
N ARG A 102 -16.39 11.93 -1.48
CA ARG A 102 -17.35 13.02 -1.30
C ARG A 102 -17.42 13.22 0.19
N VAL A 103 -16.50 14.03 0.68
CA VAL A 103 -16.43 14.39 2.08
C VAL A 103 -17.75 15.07 2.43
N SER A 104 -18.39 14.62 3.50
CA SER A 104 -19.71 15.12 3.93
C SER A 104 -19.64 16.48 4.65
N GLY A 105 -18.61 17.28 4.41
CA GLY A 105 -18.42 18.60 5.02
C GLY A 105 -17.20 19.34 4.47
N ASP A 106 -17.09 20.62 4.85
CA ASP A 106 -15.97 21.48 4.45
C ASP A 106 -14.69 21.06 5.20
N LEU A 107 -13.77 20.43 4.48
CA LEU A 107 -12.43 20.17 4.98
C LEU A 107 -11.67 21.49 5.18
N PRO A 108 -10.78 21.58 6.19
CA PRO A 108 -9.94 22.75 6.36
C PRO A 108 -9.06 22.97 5.13
N ILE A 109 -8.99 24.22 4.66
CA ILE A 109 -8.15 24.57 3.50
C ILE A 109 -6.71 24.76 3.98
N LEU A 110 -5.85 23.79 3.69
CA LEU A 110 -4.43 23.80 4.07
C LEU A 110 -3.57 23.77 2.80
N LYS A 111 -3.03 24.93 2.39
CA LYS A 111 -2.26 25.07 1.13
C LYS A 111 -0.75 25.07 1.36
N SER A 112 -0.31 25.31 2.59
CA SER A 112 1.10 25.41 2.95
C SER A 112 1.41 24.74 4.30
N VAL A 113 2.71 24.49 4.53
CA VAL A 113 3.21 24.02 5.83
C VAL A 113 2.86 25.01 6.95
N ARG A 114 2.82 26.31 6.65
CA ARG A 114 2.44 27.35 7.62
C ARG A 114 0.97 27.25 7.98
N ASP A 115 0.09 27.04 7.00
CA ASP A 115 -1.35 26.84 7.25
C ASP A 115 -1.56 25.63 8.15
N PHE A 116 -0.84 24.53 7.88
CA PHE A 116 -0.94 23.33 8.69
C PHE A 116 -0.40 23.52 10.11
N ALA A 117 0.71 24.24 10.28
CA ALA A 117 1.25 24.58 11.59
C ALA A 117 0.27 25.44 12.41
N ASN A 118 -0.34 26.44 11.77
CA ASN A 118 -1.37 27.28 12.37
C ASN A 118 -2.61 26.48 12.76
N PHE A 119 -3.07 25.59 11.88
CA PHE A 119 -4.17 24.68 12.14
C PHE A 119 -3.92 23.79 13.36
N LEU A 120 -2.71 23.27 13.51
CA LEU A 120 -2.28 22.48 14.67
C LEU A 120 -1.89 23.33 15.89
N ARG A 121 -2.02 24.66 15.80
CA ARG A 121 -1.64 25.63 16.85
C ARG A 121 -0.22 25.42 17.38
N MET A 122 0.73 25.19 16.47
CA MET A 122 2.14 25.00 16.83
C MET A 122 3.10 25.71 15.87
N PRO A 123 4.32 26.05 16.32
CA PRO A 123 5.32 26.65 15.43
C PRO A 123 5.72 25.70 14.29
N VAL A 124 6.05 26.26 13.11
CA VAL A 124 6.50 25.48 11.94
C VAL A 124 7.67 24.55 12.28
N ASN A 125 8.66 25.02 13.04
CA ASN A 125 9.80 24.20 13.46
C ASN A 125 9.37 23.00 14.32
N SER A 126 8.33 23.17 15.12
CA SER A 126 7.78 22.07 15.93
C SER A 126 7.06 21.04 15.07
N LEU A 127 6.28 21.49 14.08
CA LEU A 127 5.64 20.60 13.10
C LEU A 127 6.69 19.81 12.30
N GLN A 128 7.74 20.48 11.81
CA GLN A 128 8.82 19.83 11.07
C GLN A 128 9.58 18.81 11.93
N ALA A 129 9.72 19.08 13.24
CA ALA A 129 10.31 18.12 14.17
C ALA A 129 9.40 16.90 14.37
N LEU A 130 8.07 17.08 14.50
CA LEU A 130 7.11 15.98 14.60
C LEU A 130 7.05 15.13 13.32
N ALA A 131 7.16 15.77 12.15
CA ALA A 131 7.18 15.10 10.85
C ALA A 131 8.54 14.48 10.50
N ASP A 132 9.53 14.62 11.39
CA ASP A 132 10.91 14.14 11.23
C ASP A 132 11.56 14.49 9.88
N VAL A 133 11.32 15.71 9.38
CA VAL A 133 11.78 16.16 8.04
C VAL A 133 13.31 16.07 7.88
N ASN A 134 14.03 16.21 9.00
CA ASN A 134 15.50 16.16 9.04
C ASN A 134 16.05 14.78 9.50
N SER A 135 15.19 13.76 9.62
CA SER A 135 15.55 12.42 10.09
C SER A 135 16.30 12.40 11.43
N ARG A 136 15.98 13.34 12.32
CA ARG A 136 16.60 13.44 13.65
C ARG A 136 16.04 12.39 14.60
N GLU A 137 14.73 12.14 14.53
CA GLU A 137 14.07 11.09 15.30
C GLU A 137 14.59 9.73 14.83
N ALA A 138 14.62 9.47 13.53
CA ALA A 138 15.10 8.21 12.98
C ALA A 138 16.53 7.84 13.44
N ARG A 139 17.38 8.85 13.68
CA ARG A 139 18.81 8.68 14.04
C ARG A 139 19.11 8.78 15.54
N THR A 140 18.17 9.24 16.36
CA THR A 140 18.48 9.51 17.77
C THR A 140 18.47 8.24 18.62
N LEU A 141 19.48 8.08 19.48
CA LEU A 141 19.50 7.01 20.48
C LEU A 141 18.86 7.46 21.82
N ASP A 142 18.63 8.77 21.99
CA ASP A 142 18.03 9.29 23.22
C ASP A 142 16.50 9.23 23.15
N ALA A 143 15.91 8.42 24.02
CA ALA A 143 14.46 8.24 24.13
C ALA A 143 13.70 9.55 24.40
N ARG A 144 14.34 10.58 24.96
CA ARG A 144 13.72 11.90 25.17
C ARG A 144 13.37 12.59 23.85
N HIS A 145 14.16 12.35 22.81
CA HIS A 145 13.97 12.93 21.48
C HIS A 145 13.04 12.10 20.57
N ARG A 146 12.61 10.90 21.02
CA ARG A 146 11.60 10.09 20.34
C ARG A 146 10.20 10.67 20.50
N HIS A 147 9.32 10.48 19.52
CA HIS A 147 7.93 10.98 19.60
C HIS A 147 6.96 9.99 20.26
N TYR A 148 7.42 8.76 20.48
CA TYR A 148 6.65 7.69 21.12
C TYR A 148 7.35 7.20 22.39
N ASN A 149 6.54 6.68 23.32
CA ASN A 149 6.98 5.79 24.38
C ASN A 149 6.70 4.35 23.93
N TYR A 150 7.66 3.46 24.17
CA TYR A 150 7.60 2.08 23.71
C TYR A 150 7.35 1.14 24.88
N ARG A 151 6.39 0.23 24.74
CA ARG A 151 6.12 -0.81 25.73
C ARG A 151 5.86 -2.15 25.07
N TRP A 152 6.60 -3.17 25.48
CA TRP A 152 6.31 -4.55 25.09
C TRP A 152 5.20 -5.14 25.96
N ILE A 153 4.23 -5.79 25.33
CA ILE A 153 3.20 -6.58 26.02
C ILE A 153 3.20 -8.00 25.49
N GLN A 154 2.92 -8.97 26.35
CA GLN A 154 2.80 -10.37 25.94
C GLN A 154 1.46 -10.58 25.22
N LYS A 155 1.50 -11.26 24.07
CA LYS A 155 0.29 -11.68 23.37
C LYS A 155 -0.30 -12.90 24.09
N ARG A 156 -1.64 -13.00 24.13
CA ARG A 156 -2.34 -14.17 24.66
C ARG A 156 -1.93 -15.48 23.95
N SER A 157 -1.57 -15.38 22.68
CA SER A 157 -1.14 -16.49 21.82
C SER A 157 0.36 -16.80 21.89
N GLY A 158 1.12 -16.15 22.79
CA GLY A 158 2.58 -16.18 22.78
C GLY A 158 3.21 -15.13 21.86
N GLY A 159 4.47 -14.79 22.15
CA GLY A 159 5.22 -13.70 21.53
C GLY A 159 4.89 -12.32 22.11
N GLN A 160 5.57 -11.29 21.61
CA GLN A 160 5.45 -9.93 22.12
C GLN A 160 4.77 -8.99 21.10
N ARG A 161 4.07 -7.98 21.59
CA ARG A 161 3.55 -6.85 20.82
C ARG A 161 4.22 -5.58 21.32
N LEU A 162 4.84 -4.85 20.41
CA LEU A 162 5.29 -3.48 20.66
C LEU A 162 4.08 -2.56 20.68
N ILE A 163 3.94 -1.77 21.74
CA ILE A 163 2.97 -0.68 21.85
C ILE A 163 3.74 0.62 21.75
N GLU A 164 3.39 1.41 20.74
CA GLU A 164 3.93 2.74 20.49
C GLU A 164 2.91 3.77 20.97
N ILE A 165 3.21 4.45 22.08
CA ILE A 165 2.31 5.41 22.72
C ILE A 165 2.76 6.80 22.33
N PRO A 166 2.01 7.56 21.52
CA PRO A 166 2.44 8.89 21.11
C PRO A 166 2.54 9.81 22.32
N LYS A 167 3.63 10.57 22.42
CA LYS A 167 3.77 11.64 23.42
C LYS A 167 2.74 12.74 23.14
N GLU A 168 2.39 13.52 24.16
CA GLU A 168 1.28 14.48 24.13
C GLU A 168 1.25 15.40 22.90
N ARG A 169 2.40 15.92 22.47
CA ARG A 169 2.48 16.80 21.29
C ARG A 169 2.08 16.09 19.99
N LEU A 170 2.56 14.87 19.78
CA LEU A 170 2.21 14.08 18.60
C LEU A 170 0.76 13.60 18.68
N LYS A 171 0.34 13.14 19.86
CA LYS A 171 -1.05 12.72 20.12
C LYS A 171 -2.04 13.85 19.84
N HIS A 172 -1.74 15.07 20.26
CA HIS A 172 -2.55 16.25 19.95
C HIS A 172 -2.69 16.47 18.44
N ALA A 173 -1.57 16.46 17.70
CA ALA A 173 -1.58 16.63 16.25
C ALA A 173 -2.39 15.53 15.54
N GLN A 174 -2.18 14.27 15.92
CA GLN A 174 -2.93 13.13 15.39
C GLN A 174 -4.43 13.23 15.70
N SER A 175 -4.80 13.70 16.89
CA SER A 175 -6.20 13.88 17.29
C SER A 175 -6.87 15.00 16.49
N GLN A 176 -6.17 16.13 16.26
CA GLN A 176 -6.69 17.21 15.42
C GLN A 176 -6.89 16.75 13.96
N LEU A 177 -5.95 15.98 13.41
CA LEU A 177 -6.11 15.38 12.07
C LEU A 177 -7.31 14.43 12.01
N LEU A 178 -7.48 13.58 13.03
CA LEU A 178 -8.61 12.67 13.12
C LEU A 178 -9.93 13.43 13.15
N GLU A 179 -10.07 14.37 14.08
CA GLU A 179 -11.33 15.06 14.34
C GLU A 179 -11.69 16.09 13.26
N CYS A 180 -10.73 16.75 12.63
CA CYS A 180 -11.06 17.81 11.67
C CYS A 180 -11.02 17.35 10.21
N ILE A 181 -10.35 16.23 9.92
CA ILE A 181 -10.14 15.76 8.54
C ILE A 181 -10.63 14.31 8.40
N LEU A 182 -9.97 13.36 9.05
CA LEU A 182 -10.15 11.94 8.73
C LEU A 182 -11.53 11.40 9.11
N ARG A 183 -12.18 11.95 10.14
CA ARG A 183 -13.54 11.53 10.53
C ARG A 183 -14.60 11.82 9.47
N HIS A 184 -14.35 12.79 8.59
CA HIS A 184 -15.28 13.23 7.55
C HIS A 184 -15.09 12.48 6.23
N VAL A 185 -14.03 11.67 6.15
CA VAL A 185 -13.73 10.86 4.97
C VAL A 185 -14.67 9.67 4.94
N PRO A 186 -15.44 9.48 3.85
CA PRO A 186 -16.36 8.34 3.76
C PRO A 186 -15.57 7.02 3.76
N VAL A 187 -16.07 6.06 4.53
CA VAL A 187 -15.53 4.70 4.60
C VAL A 187 -16.56 3.73 4.06
N HIS A 188 -16.10 2.65 3.44
CA HIS A 188 -16.98 1.60 2.93
C HIS A 188 -17.85 1.00 4.05
N GLU A 189 -19.11 0.69 3.78
CA GLU A 189 -20.06 0.22 4.80
C GLU A 189 -19.63 -1.09 5.49
N ALA A 190 -18.97 -1.98 4.73
CA ALA A 190 -18.37 -3.20 5.25
C ALA A 190 -17.21 -2.95 6.25
N ALA A 191 -16.55 -1.79 6.20
CA ALA A 191 -15.54 -1.42 7.17
C ALA A 191 -16.24 -0.96 8.46
N ARG A 192 -16.29 -1.84 9.47
CA ARG A 192 -16.93 -1.56 10.77
C ARG A 192 -15.95 -1.28 11.90
N ALA A 193 -14.69 -1.70 11.77
CA ALA A 193 -13.67 -1.47 12.78
C ALA A 193 -13.36 0.04 12.96
N TYR A 194 -13.08 0.45 14.21
CA TYR A 194 -12.67 1.81 14.58
C TYR A 194 -13.66 2.93 14.21
N ARG A 195 -14.93 2.60 13.96
CA ARG A 195 -15.99 3.58 13.68
C ARG A 195 -16.73 3.95 14.95
N ARG A 196 -17.00 5.25 15.12
CA ARG A 196 -17.82 5.74 16.22
C ARG A 196 -19.25 5.21 16.10
N GLY A 197 -19.82 4.77 17.21
CA GLY A 197 -21.18 4.24 17.27
C GLY A 197 -21.32 2.79 16.78
N LEU A 198 -20.25 2.16 16.30
CA LEU A 198 -20.23 0.73 15.99
C LEU A 198 -19.42 -0.03 17.04
N SER A 199 -19.91 -1.22 17.36
CA SER A 199 -19.32 -2.14 18.31
C SER A 199 -18.79 -3.38 17.60
N LEU A 200 -18.01 -4.19 18.33
CA LEU A 200 -17.58 -5.51 17.85
C LEU A 200 -18.78 -6.41 17.55
N ARG A 201 -19.88 -6.29 18.30
CA ARG A 201 -21.12 -7.04 18.06
C ARG A 201 -21.67 -6.72 16.67
N ASP A 202 -21.80 -5.43 16.35
CA ASP A 202 -22.30 -4.99 15.04
C ASP A 202 -21.39 -5.48 13.91
N ALA A 203 -20.08 -5.56 14.15
CA ALA A 203 -19.14 -6.10 13.18
C ALA A 203 -19.30 -7.61 12.95
N VAL A 204 -19.67 -8.39 13.97
CA VAL A 204 -19.78 -9.86 13.90
C VAL A 204 -21.16 -10.30 13.44
N GLU A 205 -22.21 -9.51 13.68
CA GLU A 205 -23.60 -9.84 13.35
C GLU A 205 -23.79 -10.22 11.87
N GLN A 206 -23.13 -9.50 10.95
CA GLN A 206 -23.14 -9.80 9.51
C GLN A 206 -22.59 -11.20 9.14
N HIS A 207 -21.87 -11.86 10.05
CA HIS A 207 -21.31 -13.19 9.85
C HIS A 207 -22.14 -14.30 10.51
N VAL A 208 -23.13 -13.97 11.34
CA VAL A 208 -23.96 -14.97 12.04
C VAL A 208 -24.85 -15.70 11.02
N GLY A 209 -24.97 -17.02 11.17
CA GLY A 209 -25.78 -17.87 10.29
C GLY A 209 -25.15 -18.18 8.92
N GLN A 210 -23.94 -17.67 8.64
CA GLN A 210 -23.23 -17.99 7.41
C GLN A 210 -22.69 -19.43 7.46
N ARG A 211 -22.96 -20.21 6.41
CA ARG A 211 -22.54 -21.63 6.33
C ARG A 211 -21.02 -21.79 6.27
N ILE A 212 -20.33 -20.84 5.66
CA ILE A 212 -18.87 -20.82 5.49
C ILE A 212 -18.38 -19.41 5.82
N LEU A 213 -17.30 -19.31 6.60
CA LEU A 213 -16.64 -18.06 6.92
C LEU A 213 -15.17 -18.10 6.48
N LEU A 214 -14.78 -17.18 5.60
CA LEU A 214 -13.39 -16.99 5.21
C LEU A 214 -12.74 -15.97 6.14
N ARG A 215 -11.66 -16.39 6.82
CA ARG A 215 -10.87 -15.51 7.68
C ARG A 215 -9.52 -15.23 7.03
N ILE A 216 -9.25 -13.95 6.78
CA ILE A 216 -7.97 -13.46 6.26
C ILE A 216 -7.42 -12.43 7.26
N ASP A 217 -6.13 -12.51 7.55
CA ASP A 217 -5.42 -11.57 8.41
C ASP A 217 -4.20 -11.02 7.67
N LEU A 218 -3.90 -9.74 7.89
CA LEU A 218 -2.76 -9.07 7.26
C LEU A 218 -1.58 -9.05 8.23
N GLN A 219 -0.47 -9.65 7.81
CA GLN A 219 0.78 -9.58 8.55
C GLN A 219 1.31 -8.13 8.56
N ASP A 220 1.76 -7.68 9.73
CA ASP A 220 2.42 -6.38 9.93
C ASP A 220 1.67 -5.19 9.30
N PHE A 221 0.35 -5.14 9.53
CA PHE A 221 -0.53 -4.14 8.93
C PHE A 221 0.00 -2.69 9.02
N PHE A 222 0.30 -2.18 10.22
CA PHE A 222 0.74 -0.79 10.37
C PHE A 222 2.12 -0.53 9.73
N PRO A 223 3.16 -1.35 9.97
CA PRO A 223 4.44 -1.20 9.26
C PRO A 223 4.35 -1.33 7.74
N SER A 224 3.36 -2.06 7.21
CA SER A 224 3.16 -2.25 5.77
C SER A 224 2.62 -1.01 5.03
N ILE A 225 2.14 0.01 5.76
CA ILE A 225 1.56 1.23 5.18
C ILE A 225 2.66 2.27 4.95
N GLY A 226 3.16 2.32 3.71
CA GLY A 226 4.16 3.32 3.31
C GLY A 226 3.62 4.74 3.14
N VAL A 227 4.50 5.73 3.30
CA VAL A 227 4.20 7.18 3.16
C VAL A 227 3.53 7.53 1.84
N GLY A 228 3.87 6.83 0.75
CA GLY A 228 3.26 7.05 -0.57
C GLY A 228 1.74 6.81 -0.59
N LYS A 229 1.27 5.76 0.10
CA LYS A 229 -0.17 5.45 0.21
C LYS A 229 -0.89 6.51 1.04
N VAL A 230 -0.29 6.93 2.15
CA VAL A 230 -0.85 8.00 3.01
C VAL A 230 -0.94 9.31 2.23
N ARG A 231 0.13 9.71 1.53
CA ARG A 231 0.15 10.91 0.69
C ARG A 231 -0.93 10.86 -0.38
N GLN A 232 -1.11 9.71 -1.02
CA GLN A 232 -2.15 9.53 -2.03
C GLN A 232 -3.55 9.81 -1.45
N VAL A 233 -3.87 9.32 -0.25
CA VAL A 233 -5.16 9.60 0.42
C VAL A 233 -5.35 11.10 0.61
N PHE A 234 -4.38 11.81 1.20
CA PHE A 234 -4.49 13.26 1.41
C PHE A 234 -4.60 14.06 0.09
N ARG A 235 -3.93 13.63 -0.98
CA ARG A 235 -4.09 14.25 -2.31
C ARG A 235 -5.50 14.08 -2.87
N HIS A 236 -6.15 12.94 -2.66
CA HIS A 236 -7.55 12.74 -3.06
C HIS A 236 -8.53 13.61 -2.25
N LEU A 237 -8.13 14.02 -1.05
CA LEU A 237 -8.88 14.98 -0.23
C LEU A 237 -8.63 16.45 -0.60
N GLY A 238 -7.76 16.71 -1.59
CA GLY A 238 -7.47 18.07 -2.08
C GLY A 238 -6.27 18.77 -1.42
N TYR A 239 -5.48 18.06 -0.61
CA TYR A 239 -4.27 18.61 0.01
C TYR A 239 -3.02 18.48 -0.91
N PRO A 240 -2.02 19.39 -0.77
CA PRO A 240 -0.83 19.42 -1.62
C PRO A 240 0.12 18.20 -1.48
#